data_AF-A0A645B0U1-F1
#
_entry.id   AF-A0A645B0U1-F1
#
_cell.length_a   1.000
_cell.length_b   1.000
_cell.length_c   1.000
_cell.angle_alpha   90.00
_cell.angle_beta   90.00
_cell.angle_gamma   90.00
#
_symmetry.space_group_name_H-M   'P 1'
#
loop_
_entity.id
_entity.type
_entity.pdbx_description
1 polymer ?
#
loop_
_entity_poly.entity_id
_entity_poly.type
_entity_poly.pdbx_seq_one_letter_code
_entity_poly.pdbx_strand_id
1 'polypeptide(L)' 'MEDILGSVAGNKMGQLRQEISDLRKILAKTDDPDKIATIKKEINEKETYYNILADRARTK' A
#
# COMPACT_ATOMS: atom_id res chain seq x y z
N MET A 1 -13.27 -1.19 23.06
CA MET A 1 -13.67 -0.96 21.65
C MET A 1 -12.52 -0.40 20.80
N GLU A 2 -11.41 0.07 21.40
CA GLU A 2 -10.20 0.49 20.67
C GLU A 2 -9.43 -0.64 19.99
N ASP A 3 -9.42 -1.86 20.56
CA ASP A 3 -8.72 -3.02 20.00
C ASP A 3 -9.18 -3.42 18.59
N ILE A 4 -10.46 -3.22 18.28
CA ILE A 4 -11.01 -3.57 16.97
C ILE A 4 -10.46 -2.60 15.91
N LEU A 5 -10.37 -1.30 16.22
CA LEU A 5 -9.84 -0.30 15.29
C LEU A 5 -8.34 -0.48 15.04
N GLY A 6 -7.56 -0.82 16.08
CA GLY A 6 -6.15 -1.17 15.95
C GLY A 6 -5.93 -2.41 15.09
N SER A 7 -6.76 -3.45 15.30
CA SER A 7 -6.71 -4.70 14.52
C SER A 7 -7.11 -4.50 13.06
N VAL A 8 -8.12 -3.68 12.78
CA VAL A 8 -8.55 -3.35 11.41
C VAL A 8 -7.50 -2.51 10.68
N ALA A 9 -6.89 -1.52 11.37
CA ALA A 9 -5.81 -0.73 10.80
C ALA A 9 -4.56 -1.57 10.51
N GLY A 10 -4.18 -2.48 11.42
CA GLY A 10 -3.08 -3.43 11.21
C GLY A 10 -3.32 -4.36 10.03
N ASN A 11 -4.55 -4.89 9.90
CA ASN A 11 -4.94 -5.74 8.77
C ASN A 11 -4.87 -4.97 7.45
N LYS A 12 -5.36 -3.71 7.41
CA LYS A 12 -5.32 -2.89 6.19
C LYS A 12 -3.89 -2.50 5.79
N MET A 13 -3.03 -2.17 6.76
CA MET A 13 -1.61 -1.91 6.49
C MET A 13 -0.88 -3.16 5.96
N GLY A 14 -1.20 -4.34 6.48
CA GLY A 14 -0.67 -5.61 5.98
C GLY A 14 -1.07 -5.88 4.52
N GLN A 15 -2.35 -5.68 4.20
CA GLN A 15 -2.87 -5.79 2.83
C GLN A 15 -2.15 -4.82 1.87
N LEU A 16 -2.01 -3.55 2.25
CA LEU A 16 -1.33 -2.56 1.42
C LEU A 16 0.13 -2.93 1.15
N ARG A 17 0.85 -3.45 2.15
CA ARG A 17 2.22 -3.95 1.95
C ARG A 17 2.28 -5.08 0.94
N GLN A 18 1.35 -6.03 1.01
CA GLN A 18 1.30 -7.15 0.09
C GLN A 18 0.98 -6.69 -1.33
N GLU A 19 -0.04 -5.84 -1.50
CA GLU A 19 -0.43 -5.26 -2.79
C GLU A 19 0.73 -4.47 -3.43
N ILE A 20 1.43 -3.63 -2.67
CA ILE A 20 2.60 -2.88 -3.14
C ILE A 20 3.71 -3.85 -3.59
N SER A 21 4.00 -4.89 -2.81
CA SER A 21 4.98 -5.91 -3.16
C SER A 21 4.62 -6.61 -4.48
N ASP A 22 3.35 -6.99 -4.66
CA ASP A 22 2.91 -7.69 -5.86
C ASP A 22 2.91 -6.76 -7.08
N LEU A 23 2.50 -5.50 -6.93
CA LEU A 23 2.63 -4.49 -7.99
C LEU A 23 4.09 -4.27 -8.40
N ARG A 24 5.04 -4.26 -7.45
CA ARG A 24 6.48 -4.17 -7.75
C ARG A 24 6.99 -5.39 -8.52
N LYS A 25 6.49 -6.60 -8.22
CA LYS A 25 6.82 -7.81 -9.01
C LYS A 25 6.25 -7.75 -10.42
N ILE A 26 5.03 -7.22 -10.60
CA ILE A 26 4.43 -7.02 -11.91
C ILE A 26 5.22 -5.97 -12.69
N LEU A 27 5.58 -4.85 -12.05
CA LEU A 27 6.38 -3.78 -12.65
C LEU A 27 7.72 -4.31 -13.19
N ALA A 28 8.40 -5.16 -12.43
CA ALA A 28 9.69 -5.75 -12.82
C ALA A 28 9.62 -6.67 -14.05
N LYS A 29 8.41 -7.11 -14.44
CA LYS A 29 8.15 -7.99 -15.60
C LYS A 29 7.41 -7.27 -16.74
N THR A 30 7.13 -5.97 -16.58
CA THR A 30 6.35 -5.20 -17.55
C THR A 30 7.31 -4.36 -18.40
N ASP A 31 7.25 -4.54 -19.72
CA ASP A 31 8.08 -3.79 -20.67
C ASP A 31 7.33 -2.63 -21.37
N ASP A 32 6.01 -2.58 -21.20
CA ASP A 32 5.14 -1.55 -21.78
C ASP A 32 5.22 -0.24 -20.98
N PRO A 33 5.71 0.87 -21.57
CA PRO A 33 5.89 2.15 -20.89
C PRO A 33 4.61 2.73 -20.27
N ASP A 34 3.46 2.57 -20.94
CA ASP A 34 2.18 3.11 -20.46
C ASP A 34 1.67 2.30 -19.26
N LYS A 35 1.86 0.97 -19.30
CA LYS A 35 1.57 0.09 -18.16
C LYS A 35 2.52 0.35 -16.99
N ILE A 36 3.81 0.55 -17.26
CA ILE A 36 4.82 0.92 -16.25
C ILE A 36 4.40 2.21 -15.53
N ALA A 37 3.99 3.24 -16.28
CA ALA A 37 3.55 4.51 -15.70
C ALA A 37 2.32 4.32 -14.81
N THR A 38 1.36 3.52 -15.27
CA THR A 38 0.14 3.21 -14.53
C THR A 38 0.44 2.46 -13.23
N ILE A 39 1.26 1.40 -13.28
CA ILE A 39 1.63 0.60 -12.10
C ILE A 39 2.42 1.46 -11.10
N LYS A 40 3.34 2.31 -11.58
CA LYS A 40 4.08 3.24 -10.71
C LYS A 40 3.17 4.23 -10.00
N LYS A 41 2.16 4.77 -10.70
CA LYS A 41 1.16 5.65 -10.09
C LYS A 41 0.39 4.91 -8.99
N GLU A 42 -0.06 3.69 -9.28
CA GLU A 42 -0.80 2.87 -8.34
C GLU A 42 0.01 2.50 -7.08
N ILE A 43 1.30 2.19 -7.23
CA ILE A 43 2.22 1.97 -6.11
C ILE A 43 2.31 3.23 -5.24
N ASN A 44 2.52 4.41 -5.83
CA ASN A 44 2.63 5.67 -5.08
C ASN A 44 1.35 5.99 -4.29
N GLU A 45 0.18 5.77 -4.87
CA GLU A 45 -1.11 5.99 -4.19
C GLU A 45 -1.26 5.06 -2.98
N LYS A 46 -0.92 3.78 -3.14
CA LYS A 46 -0.96 2.79 -2.05
C LYS A 46 0.07 3.08 -0.95
N GLU A 47 1.29 3.49 -1.32
CA GLU A 47 2.33 3.90 -0.36
C GLU A 47 1.89 5.14 0.43
N THR A 48 1.29 6.13 -0.24
CA THR A 48 0.73 7.32 0.41
C THR A 48 -0.33 6.93 1.43
N TYR A 49 -1.25 6.05 1.06
CA TYR A 49 -2.31 5.60 1.98
C TYR A 49 -1.75 4.79 3.16
N TYR A 50 -0.77 3.92 2.92
CA TYR A 50 -0.06 3.22 3.99
C TYR A 50 0.58 4.20 4.97
N ASN A 51 1.27 5.22 4.48
CA ASN A 51 1.93 6.22 5.32
C ASN A 51 0.92 7.01 6.18
N ILE A 52 -0.22 7.41 5.60
CA ILE A 52 -1.30 8.07 6.36
C ILE A 52 -1.83 7.16 7.48
N LEU A 53 -2.05 5.87 7.19
CA LEU A 53 -2.50 4.91 8.21
C LEU A 53 -1.44 4.69 9.29
N ALA A 54 -0.17 4.58 8.89
CA ALA A 54 0.95 4.41 9.81
C ALA A 54 1.11 5.63 10.73
N ASP A 55 1.02 6.84 10.19
CA ASP A 55 1.11 8.07 10.99
C ASP A 55 -0.04 8.17 11.98
N ARG A 56 -1.27 7.83 11.57
CA ARG A 56 -2.44 7.75 12.46
C ARG A 56 -2.28 6.69 13.55
N ALA A 57 -1.61 5.58 13.25
CA ALA A 57 -1.33 4.55 14.23
C ALA A 57 -0.25 4.98 15.25
N ARG A 58 0.71 5.83 14.86
CA ARG A 58 1.73 6.39 15.77
C ARG A 58 1.23 7.54 16.65
N THR A 59 0.18 8.25 16.22
CA THR A 59 -0.40 9.37 16.98
C THR A 59 -1.53 8.94 17.93
N LYS A 60 -1.89 7.65 17.94
CA LYS A 60 -2.70 7.02 19.00
C LYS A 60 -1.81 6.53 20.13
#